data_AF-D4D9U1-F1
#
_entry.id   AF-D4D9U1-F1
#
_cell.length_a   1.000
_cell.length_b   1.000
_cell.length_c   1.000
_cell.angle_alpha   90.00
_cell.angle_beta   90.00
_cell.angle_gamma   90.00
#
_symmetry.space_group_name_H-M   'P 1'
#
loop_
_entity.id
_entity.type
_entity.pdbx_description
1 polymer ?
#
loop_
_entity_poly.entity_id
_entity_poly.type
_entity_poly.pdbx_seq_one_letter_code
_entity_poly.pdbx_strand_id
1 'polypeptide(L)'
;MYTLRIPDEYTEALQCYINWIYRRVIPCADSEQQTRKESITLAKAYIIGKKFGDNDFQNAVIDEVIERARGKCNDSIILPNAETVRFTYEESKGCSGFKTLLVDLYASYAINGYFYKSASSKYPKLFLVDILSAVADMQRTGRPSPAEGGPGNICKRFHKHAQGTKC
;
A
#
# COMPACT_ATOMS: atom_id res chain seq x y z
N MET A 1 34.30 -6.93 2.82
CA MET A 1 33.36 -5.81 3.04
C MET A 1 32.39 -5.81 1.88
N TYR A 2 31.12 -6.12 2.10
CA TYR A 2 30.12 -6.08 1.03
C TYR A 2 29.46 -4.71 1.03
N THR A 3 29.57 -3.99 -0.08
CA THR A 3 28.91 -2.69 -0.25
C THR A 3 27.60 -2.91 -1.00
N LEU A 4 26.49 -2.78 -0.30
CA LEU A 4 25.17 -2.79 -0.92
C LEU A 4 24.96 -1.44 -1.62
N ARG A 5 24.91 -1.43 -2.96
CA ARG A 5 24.55 -0.21 -3.71
C ARG A 5 23.03 -0.11 -3.80
N ILE A 6 22.47 0.80 -3.02
CA ILE A 6 21.05 1.18 -3.10
C ILE A 6 20.98 2.46 -3.95
N PRO A 7 20.18 2.48 -5.02
CA PRO A 7 19.97 3.69 -5.80
C PRO A 7 19.41 4.82 -4.93
N ASP A 8 19.83 6.06 -5.21
CA ASP A 8 19.48 7.22 -4.39
C ASP A 8 17.96 7.41 -4.26
N GLU A 9 17.18 7.01 -5.26
CA GLU A 9 15.72 7.10 -5.23
C GLU A 9 15.05 6.18 -4.19
N TYR A 10 15.78 5.27 -3.55
CA TYR A 10 15.30 4.41 -2.46
C TYR A 10 15.76 4.87 -1.07
N THR A 11 16.44 6.02 -0.97
CA THR A 11 17.04 6.50 0.29
C THR A 11 16.00 6.67 1.41
N GLU A 12 14.88 7.33 1.15
CA GLU A 12 13.82 7.55 2.14
C GLU A 12 13.15 6.23 2.55
N ALA A 13 12.98 5.32 1.59
CA ALA A 13 12.44 4.00 1.85
C ALA A 13 13.39 3.15 2.70
N LEU A 14 14.70 3.30 2.50
CA LEU A 14 15.72 2.64 3.31
C LEU A 14 15.76 3.22 4.72
N GLN A 15 15.63 4.54 4.87
CA GLN A 15 15.49 5.18 6.18
C GLN A 15 14.25 4.67 6.93
N CYS A 16 13.13 4.50 6.21
CA CYS A 16 11.93 3.87 6.75
C CYS A 16 12.22 2.43 7.25
N TYR A 17 12.94 1.63 6.47
CA TYR A 17 13.35 0.29 6.88
C TYR A 17 14.29 0.28 8.11
N ILE A 18 15.27 1.18 8.14
CA ILE A 18 16.17 1.33 9.29
C ILE A 18 15.36 1.67 10.55
N ASN A 19 14.42 2.62 10.45
CA ASN A 19 13.54 2.96 11.56
C ASN A 19 12.69 1.76 12.02
N TRP A 20 12.19 0.96 11.09
CA TRP A 20 11.49 -0.29 11.42
C TRP A 20 12.38 -1.27 12.19
N ILE A 21 13.61 -1.51 11.74
CA ILE A 21 14.54 -2.44 12.41
C ILE A 21 14.84 -2.02 13.84
N TYR A 22 15.04 -0.72 14.07
CA TYR A 22 15.39 -0.22 15.41
C TYR A 22 14.19 0.05 16.32
N ARG A 23 13.04 0.46 15.77
CA ARG A 23 11.92 0.99 16.57
C ARG A 23 10.60 0.24 16.36
N ARG A 24 10.51 -0.62 15.36
CA ARG A 24 9.26 -1.29 14.94
C ARG A 24 8.12 -0.31 14.64
N VAL A 25 8.47 0.84 14.06
CA VAL A 25 7.51 1.90 13.68
C VAL A 25 7.74 2.30 12.23
N ILE A 26 6.65 2.36 11.46
CA ILE A 26 6.64 3.04 10.17
C ILE A 26 6.49 4.55 10.44
N PRO A 27 7.43 5.39 9.98
CA PRO A 27 7.31 6.83 10.15
C PRO A 27 5.98 7.35 9.59
N CYS A 28 5.26 8.11 10.41
CA CYS A 28 4.02 8.77 10.02
C CYS A 28 4.30 10.25 9.81
N ALA A 29 3.71 10.82 8.77
CA ALA A 29 3.74 12.26 8.55
C ALA A 29 2.77 12.98 9.50
N ASP A 30 3.16 14.20 9.90
CA ASP A 30 2.35 15.06 10.78
C ASP A 30 1.30 15.91 10.03
N SER A 31 1.25 15.82 8.70
CA SER A 31 0.30 16.57 7.87
C SER A 31 -0.18 15.78 6.66
N GLU A 32 -1.42 16.02 6.23
CA GLU A 32 -2.01 15.39 5.05
C GLU A 32 -1.16 15.58 3.78
N GLN A 33 -0.64 16.80 3.57
CA GLN A 33 0.18 17.09 2.39
C GLN A 33 1.45 16.23 2.36
N GLN A 34 2.07 16.04 3.52
CA GLN A 34 3.26 15.22 3.67
C GLN A 34 2.91 13.72 3.51
N THR A 35 1.81 13.25 4.10
CA THR A 35 1.30 11.87 3.93
C THR A 35 1.08 11.52 2.45
N ARG A 36 0.54 12.47 1.66
CA ARG A 36 0.33 12.29 0.21
C ARG A 36 1.65 12.21 -0.57
N LYS A 37 2.68 12.98 -0.17
CA LYS A 37 4.01 12.92 -0.79
C LYS A 37 4.73 11.61 -0.45
N GLU A 38 4.58 11.12 0.77
CA GLU A 38 5.22 9.90 1.25
C GLU A 38 4.58 8.60 0.75
N SER A 39 3.45 8.67 0.03
CA SER A 39 2.78 7.47 -0.48
C SER A 39 3.71 6.63 -1.37
N ILE A 40 4.55 7.28 -2.19
CA ILE A 40 5.54 6.56 -3.01
C ILE A 40 6.66 5.95 -2.17
N THR A 41 7.03 6.61 -1.07
CA THR A 41 8.02 6.09 -0.12
C THR A 41 7.55 4.78 0.50
N LEU A 42 6.26 4.65 0.84
CA LEU A 42 5.68 3.40 1.34
C LEU A 42 5.72 2.28 0.27
N ALA A 43 5.41 2.58 -0.99
CA ALA A 43 5.52 1.59 -2.06
C ALA A 43 6.97 1.12 -2.26
N LYS A 44 7.94 2.05 -2.22
CA LYS A 44 9.38 1.74 -2.27
C LYS A 44 9.83 0.95 -1.04
N ALA A 45 9.33 1.28 0.16
CA ALA A 45 9.62 0.57 1.39
C ALA A 45 9.12 -0.88 1.34
N TYR A 46 7.91 -1.11 0.79
CA TYR A 46 7.41 -2.45 0.56
C TYR A 46 8.34 -3.28 -0.35
N ILE A 47 8.92 -2.68 -1.40
CA ILE A 47 9.92 -3.33 -2.26
C ILE A 47 11.20 -3.64 -1.49
N ILE A 48 11.69 -2.72 -0.65
CA ILE A 48 12.87 -2.97 0.20
C ILE A 48 12.62 -4.16 1.11
N GLY A 49 11.47 -4.21 1.79
CA GLY A 49 11.08 -5.36 2.61
C GLY A 49 11.10 -6.66 1.82
N LYS A 50 10.58 -6.65 0.59
CA LYS A 50 10.65 -7.81 -0.31
C LYS A 50 12.09 -8.23 -0.63
N LYS A 51 12.94 -7.26 -1.00
CA LYS A 51 14.34 -7.49 -1.35
C LYS A 51 15.12 -8.07 -0.17
N PHE A 52 14.78 -7.69 1.05
CA PHE A 52 15.38 -8.20 2.28
C PHE A 52 14.67 -9.44 2.87
N GLY A 53 13.56 -9.88 2.27
CA GLY A 53 12.78 -11.01 2.78
C GLY A 53 12.06 -10.73 4.11
N ASP A 54 11.92 -9.46 4.50
CA ASP A 54 11.31 -9.04 5.77
C ASP A 54 9.79 -8.88 5.60
N ASN A 55 9.07 -10.00 5.75
CA ASN A 55 7.61 -10.00 5.62
C ASN A 55 6.91 -9.16 6.71
N ASP A 56 7.47 -9.08 7.91
CA ASP A 56 6.88 -8.30 9.00
C ASP A 56 6.92 -6.80 8.68
N PHE A 57 8.02 -6.33 8.08
CA PHE A 57 8.09 -4.97 7.55
C PHE A 57 7.08 -4.76 6.42
N GLN A 58 6.94 -5.72 5.49
CA GLN A 58 5.96 -5.62 4.41
C GLN A 58 4.53 -5.50 4.96
N ASN A 59 4.20 -6.28 6.00
CA ASN A 59 2.90 -6.25 6.66
C ASN A 59 2.68 -4.90 7.35
N ALA A 60 3.68 -4.39 8.08
CA ALA A 60 3.60 -3.07 8.73
C ALA A 60 3.40 -1.92 7.72
N VAL A 61 4.02 -1.99 6.55
CA VAL A 61 3.81 -1.02 5.47
C VAL A 61 2.37 -1.12 4.91
N ILE A 62 1.83 -2.32 4.75
CA ILE A 62 0.43 -2.52 4.34
C ILE A 62 -0.51 -1.89 5.36
N ASP A 63 -0.29 -2.17 6.64
CA ASP A 63 -1.12 -1.65 7.73
C ASP A 63 -1.09 -0.12 7.75
N GLU A 64 0.09 0.50 7.62
CA GLU A 64 0.20 1.95 7.55
C GLU A 64 -0.59 2.55 6.37
N VAL A 65 -0.58 1.91 5.19
CA VAL A 65 -1.38 2.36 4.05
C VAL A 65 -2.87 2.23 4.32
N ILE A 66 -3.31 1.13 4.96
CA ILE A 66 -4.71 0.93 5.33
C ILE A 66 -5.16 1.97 6.36
N GLU A 67 -4.34 2.24 7.39
CA GLU A 67 -4.66 3.24 8.41
C GLU A 67 -4.75 4.65 7.82
N ARG A 68 -3.86 5.02 6.89
CA ARG A 68 -3.97 6.27 6.13
C ARG A 68 -5.26 6.33 5.29
N ALA A 69 -5.69 5.21 4.73
CA ALA A 69 -6.95 5.10 4.01
C ALA A 69 -8.17 5.13 4.94
N ARG A 70 -8.04 4.79 6.22
CA ARG A 70 -9.11 4.87 7.25
C ARG A 70 -9.35 6.26 7.80
N GLY A 71 -8.50 7.24 7.49
CA GLY A 71 -8.61 8.58 8.03
C GLY A 71 -7.65 8.91 9.18
N LYS A 72 -6.58 8.12 9.38
CA LYS A 72 -5.58 8.34 10.46
C LYS A 72 -5.08 9.79 10.56
N CYS A 73 -5.03 10.54 9.45
CA CYS A 73 -4.64 11.95 9.44
C CYS A 73 -5.88 12.87 9.46
N ASN A 74 -6.34 13.26 10.64
CA ASN A 74 -7.47 14.21 10.82
C ASN A 74 -8.76 13.81 10.09
N ASP A 75 -9.11 12.52 10.10
CA ASP A 75 -10.26 11.93 9.40
C ASP A 75 -10.20 12.06 7.85
N SER A 76 -9.11 12.57 7.29
CA SER A 76 -8.89 12.63 5.84
C SER A 76 -8.56 11.26 5.29
N ILE A 77 -9.39 10.77 4.37
CA ILE A 77 -9.11 9.57 3.57
C ILE A 77 -7.96 9.87 2.60
N ILE A 78 -6.81 9.24 2.83
CA ILE A 78 -5.62 9.43 2.02
C ILE A 78 -5.29 8.14 1.27
N LEU A 79 -5.67 8.10 0.00
CA LEU A 79 -5.26 7.04 -0.92
C LEU A 79 -3.91 7.36 -1.58
N PRO A 80 -3.08 6.33 -1.85
CA PRO A 80 -1.85 6.50 -2.61
C PRO A 80 -2.11 7.13 -3.98
N ASN A 81 -1.33 8.15 -4.33
CA ASN A 81 -1.56 8.98 -5.52
C ASN A 81 -1.22 8.26 -6.85
N ALA A 82 -1.54 8.90 -7.98
CA ALA A 82 -1.29 8.34 -9.32
C ALA A 82 0.19 7.99 -9.59
N GLU A 83 1.12 8.75 -9.01
CA GLU A 83 2.56 8.47 -9.12
C GLU A 83 2.91 7.14 -8.43
N THR A 84 2.40 6.92 -7.22
CA THR A 84 2.57 5.69 -6.46
C THR A 84 1.97 4.49 -7.17
N VAL A 85 0.78 4.66 -7.76
CA VAL A 85 0.13 3.61 -8.57
C VAL A 85 0.97 3.28 -9.80
N ARG A 86 1.45 4.29 -10.54
CA ARG A 86 2.29 4.08 -11.73
C ARG A 86 3.55 3.31 -11.37
N PHE A 87 4.27 3.76 -10.35
CA PHE A 87 5.44 3.07 -9.83
C PHE A 87 5.15 1.61 -9.47
N THR A 88 4.04 1.34 -8.80
CA THR A 88 3.62 -0.02 -8.39
C THR A 88 3.36 -0.93 -9.59
N TYR A 89 2.81 -0.41 -10.68
CA TYR A 89 2.52 -1.16 -11.90
C TYR A 89 3.76 -1.36 -12.79
N GLU A 90 4.69 -0.41 -12.79
CA GLU A 90 5.98 -0.53 -13.48
C GLU A 90 6.87 -1.58 -12.81
N GLU A 91 6.90 -1.60 -11.47
CA GLU A 91 7.65 -2.58 -10.66
C GLU A 91 6.97 -3.96 -10.54
N SER A 92 6.32 -4.41 -11.62
CA SER A 92 5.35 -5.53 -11.69
C SER A 92 5.75 -6.83 -10.97
N LYS A 93 7.06 -7.16 -10.87
CA LYS A 93 7.53 -8.35 -10.14
C LYS A 93 7.71 -8.12 -8.65
N GLY A 94 7.98 -6.89 -8.21
CA GLY A 94 8.20 -6.52 -6.81
C GLY A 94 6.90 -6.36 -6.02
N CYS A 95 5.87 -5.78 -6.64
CA CYS A 95 4.76 -5.20 -5.89
C CYS A 95 3.44 -5.96 -5.92
N SER A 96 3.39 -7.26 -6.26
CA SER A 96 2.10 -7.99 -6.42
C SER A 96 1.11 -7.83 -5.26
N GLY A 97 1.56 -7.98 -4.00
CA GLY A 97 0.71 -7.76 -2.82
C GLY A 97 0.28 -6.31 -2.62
N PHE A 98 1.20 -5.36 -2.80
CA PHE A 98 0.91 -3.93 -2.71
C PHE A 98 -0.04 -3.46 -3.82
N LYS A 99 0.13 -3.98 -5.04
CA LYS A 99 -0.77 -3.78 -6.18
C LYS A 99 -2.18 -4.22 -5.83
N THR A 100 -2.35 -5.42 -5.26
CA THR A 100 -3.66 -5.92 -4.82
C THR A 100 -4.29 -5.00 -3.77
N LEU A 101 -3.50 -4.49 -2.81
CA LEU A 101 -3.98 -3.53 -1.82
C LEU A 101 -4.48 -2.24 -2.47
N LEU A 102 -3.72 -1.65 -3.38
CA LEU A 102 -4.13 -0.41 -4.08
C LEU A 102 -5.43 -0.61 -4.85
N VAL A 103 -5.53 -1.70 -5.61
CA VAL A 103 -6.74 -2.02 -6.39
C VAL A 103 -7.95 -2.14 -5.47
N ASP A 104 -7.84 -2.87 -4.37
CA ASP A 104 -8.95 -3.08 -3.46
C ASP A 104 -9.37 -1.82 -2.70
N LEU A 105 -8.41 -1.00 -2.26
CA LEU A 105 -8.71 0.30 -1.66
C LEU A 105 -9.50 1.16 -2.64
N TYR A 106 -8.99 1.37 -3.85
CA TYR A 106 -9.66 2.18 -4.86
C TYR A 106 -11.03 1.62 -5.27
N ALA A 107 -11.17 0.29 -5.41
CA ALA A 107 -12.45 -0.34 -5.72
C ALA A 107 -13.49 -0.11 -4.62
N SER A 108 -13.11 -0.22 -3.35
CA SER A 108 -14.03 0.04 -2.25
C SER A 108 -14.53 1.47 -2.20
N TYR A 109 -13.63 2.44 -2.41
CA TYR A 109 -14.01 3.85 -2.47
C TYR A 109 -14.84 4.18 -3.71
N ALA A 110 -14.58 3.52 -4.84
CA ALA A 110 -15.40 3.63 -6.04
C ALA A 110 -16.86 3.17 -5.81
N ILE A 111 -17.05 2.05 -5.10
CA ILE A 111 -18.38 1.53 -4.74
C ILE A 111 -19.14 2.55 -3.87
N ASN A 112 -18.43 3.19 -2.93
CA ASN A 112 -19.00 4.21 -2.04
C ASN A 112 -19.19 5.59 -2.71
N GLY A 113 -19.08 5.68 -4.04
CA GLY A 113 -19.25 6.91 -4.81
C GLY A 113 -18.07 7.88 -4.73
N TYR A 114 -16.99 7.49 -4.05
CA TYR A 114 -15.77 8.27 -3.88
C TYR A 114 -14.74 7.89 -4.95
N PHE A 115 -15.00 8.25 -6.20
CA PHE A 115 -13.95 8.16 -7.22
C PHE A 115 -13.08 9.41 -7.14
N TYR A 116 -11.88 9.26 -6.56
CA TYR A 116 -10.90 10.34 -6.42
C TYR A 116 -10.50 10.89 -7.79
N LYS A 117 -11.20 11.95 -8.22
CA LYS A 117 -11.10 12.65 -9.51
C LYS A 117 -11.42 11.77 -10.72
N SER A 118 -11.93 12.39 -11.78
CA SER A 118 -12.22 11.72 -13.06
C SER A 118 -11.02 10.87 -13.48
N ALA A 119 -11.29 9.67 -14.02
CA ALA A 119 -10.28 8.73 -14.49
C ALA A 119 -9.26 9.47 -15.38
N SER A 120 -8.16 9.90 -14.75
CA SER A 120 -7.19 10.78 -15.36
C SER A 120 -6.22 9.94 -16.17
N SER A 121 -5.74 10.48 -17.29
CA SER A 121 -4.63 9.88 -18.07
C SER A 121 -3.36 9.64 -17.24
N LYS A 122 -3.29 10.14 -16.01
CA LYS A 122 -2.22 9.91 -15.03
C LYS A 122 -2.17 8.48 -14.48
N TYR A 123 -3.27 7.72 -14.53
CA TYR A 123 -3.32 6.35 -14.02
C TYR A 123 -3.06 5.32 -15.14
N PRO A 124 -2.34 4.21 -14.86
CA PRO A 124 -2.17 3.13 -15.82
C PRO A 124 -3.52 2.54 -16.25
N LYS A 125 -3.73 2.29 -17.55
CA LYS A 125 -4.98 1.68 -18.05
C LYS A 125 -5.28 0.34 -17.38
N LEU A 126 -4.25 -0.49 -17.18
CA LEU A 126 -4.38 -1.78 -16.52
C LEU A 126 -4.87 -1.64 -15.07
N PHE A 127 -4.48 -0.57 -14.37
CA PHE A 127 -4.98 -0.30 -13.02
C PHE A 127 -6.48 0.00 -13.02
N LEU A 128 -6.96 0.78 -13.98
CA LEU A 128 -8.38 1.08 -14.11
C LEU A 128 -9.20 -0.19 -14.41
N VAL A 129 -8.68 -1.08 -15.27
CA VAL A 129 -9.29 -2.39 -15.54
C VAL A 129 -9.33 -3.25 -14.28
N ASP A 130 -8.21 -3.36 -13.56
CA ASP A 130 -8.12 -4.12 -12.31
C ASP A 130 -9.11 -3.60 -11.24
N ILE A 131 -9.29 -2.28 -11.14
CA ILE A 131 -10.31 -1.67 -10.27
C ILE A 131 -11.71 -2.11 -10.66
N LEU A 132 -12.08 -2.02 -11.95
CA LEU A 132 -13.42 -2.39 -12.40
C LEU A 132 -13.70 -3.88 -12.13
N SER A 133 -12.71 -4.75 -12.35
CA SER A 133 -12.82 -6.16 -12.00
C SER A 133 -12.98 -6.36 -10.49
N ALA A 134 -12.24 -5.63 -9.67
CA ALA A 134 -12.35 -5.71 -8.22
C ALA A 134 -13.69 -5.17 -7.69
N VAL A 135 -14.23 -4.09 -8.29
CA VAL A 135 -15.57 -3.57 -7.98
C VAL A 135 -16.63 -4.63 -8.25
N ALA A 136 -16.61 -5.23 -9.44
CA ALA A 136 -17.56 -6.28 -9.81
C ALA A 136 -17.47 -7.50 -8.86
N ASP A 137 -16.26 -7.93 -8.49
CA ASP A 137 -16.06 -9.02 -7.55
C ASP A 137 -16.56 -8.69 -6.14
N MET A 138 -16.24 -7.49 -5.62
CA MET A 138 -16.71 -7.03 -4.31
C MET A 138 -18.24 -6.96 -4.23
N GLN A 139 -18.89 -6.38 -5.25
CA GLN A 139 -20.34 -6.30 -5.32
C GLN A 139 -21.00 -7.68 -5.40
N ARG A 140 -20.40 -8.62 -6.15
CA ARG A 140 -20.91 -9.99 -6.28
C ARG A 140 -20.75 -10.83 -5.00
N THR A 141 -19.66 -10.64 -4.27
CA THR A 141 -19.28 -11.51 -3.14
C THR A 141 -19.60 -10.90 -1.76
N GLY A 142 -19.89 -9.60 -1.67
CA GLY A 142 -20.00 -8.89 -0.40
C GLY A 142 -18.66 -8.77 0.33
N ARG A 143 -17.53 -8.94 -0.37
CA ARG A 143 -16.20 -8.86 0.22
C ARG A 143 -15.96 -7.45 0.81
N PRO A 144 -15.53 -7.33 2.08
CA PRO A 144 -15.31 -6.03 2.71
C PRO A 144 -14.12 -5.28 2.11
N SER A 145 -14.17 -3.95 2.22
CA SER A 145 -13.02 -3.07 1.95
C SER A 145 -11.83 -3.41 2.84
N PRO A 146 -10.58 -3.21 2.39
CA PRO A 146 -9.42 -3.25 3.30
C PRO A 146 -9.53 -2.25 4.46
N ALA A 147 -10.13 -1.08 4.24
CA ALA A 147 -10.29 -0.05 5.26
C ALA A 147 -11.42 -0.35 6.25
N GLU A 148 -12.46 -1.07 5.84
CA GLU A 148 -13.62 -1.40 6.70
C GLU A 148 -13.51 -2.81 7.32
N GLY A 149 -12.69 -3.68 6.73
CA GLY A 149 -12.50 -5.04 7.18
C GLY A 149 -11.76 -5.13 8.51
N GLY A 150 -12.19 -6.06 9.37
CA GLY A 150 -11.47 -6.37 10.61
C GLY A 150 -10.07 -6.98 10.36
N PRO A 151 -9.20 -7.03 11.39
CA PRO A 151 -7.80 -7.47 11.27
C PRO A 151 -7.62 -8.84 10.60
N GLY A 152 -8.54 -9.79 10.84
CA GLY A 152 -8.49 -11.11 10.21
C GLY A 152 -8.64 -11.11 8.69
N ASN A 153 -9.42 -10.17 8.13
CA ASN A 153 -9.58 -10.04 6.68
C ASN A 153 -8.32 -9.44 6.02
N ILE A 154 -7.70 -8.48 6.70
CA ILE A 154 -6.46 -7.83 6.25
C ILE A 154 -5.35 -8.87 6.21
N CYS A 155 -5.14 -9.57 7.34
CA CYS A 155 -4.13 -10.62 7.47
C CYS A 155 -4.28 -11.68 6.38
N LYS A 156 -5.48 -12.26 6.21
CA LYS A 156 -5.74 -13.32 5.23
C LYS A 156 -5.40 -12.93 3.79
N ARG A 157 -5.54 -11.65 3.44
CA ARG A 157 -5.47 -11.19 2.06
C ARG A 157 -4.16 -10.50 1.70
N PHE A 158 -3.58 -9.75 2.63
CA PHE A 158 -2.46 -8.87 2.34
C PHE A 158 -1.19 -9.26 3.10
N HIS A 159 -1.31 -9.85 4.29
CA HIS A 159 -0.14 -10.21 5.07
C HIS A 159 0.48 -11.53 4.62
N LYS A 160 1.78 -11.65 4.88
CA LYS A 160 2.52 -12.90 4.71
C LYS A 160 3.07 -13.31 6.07
N HIS A 161 2.87 -14.57 6.40
CA HIS A 161 3.35 -15.16 7.64
C HIS A 161 4.14 -16.44 7.34
N ALA A 162 5.16 -16.71 8.14
CA ALA A 162 5.75 -18.05 8.18
C ALA A 162 4.69 -19.05 8.69
N GLN A 163 4.79 -20.30 8.23
CA GLN A 163 3.84 -21.36 8.58
C GLN A 163 3.65 -21.45 10.11
N GLY A 164 2.40 -21.37 10.57
CA GLY A 164 2.06 -21.44 12.00
C GLY A 164 2.12 -20.13 12.79
N THR A 165 2.55 -19.02 12.17
CA THR A 165 2.56 -17.70 12.84
C THR A 165 1.18 -17.05 12.72
N LYS A 166 0.61 -16.64 13.85
CA LYS A 166 -0.60 -15.81 13.88
C LYS A 166 -0.21 -14.34 13.74
N CYS A 167 -1.09 -13.56 13.12
CA CYS A 167 -0.99 -12.11 13.04
C CYS A 167 -1.24 -11.45 14.41
#